data_AF-A0A977Q0S6-F1
#
_entry.id   AF-A0A977Q0S6-F1
#
_cell.length_a   1.000
_cell.length_b   1.000
_cell.length_c   1.000
_cell.angle_alpha   90.00
_cell.angle_beta   90.00
_cell.angle_gamma   90.00
#
_symmetry.space_group_name_H-M   'P 1'
#
loop_
_entity.id
_entity.type
_entity.pdbx_description
1 polymer ?
#
loop_
_entity_poly.entity_id
_entity_poly.type
_entity_poly.pdbx_seq_one_letter_code
_entity_poly.pdbx_strand_id
1 'polypeptide(L)' 'MDTIFLIGMPSGMEWFIIGLFVLVFFGARKIPEFAKGLGKGIREFKDAVKDVKKEVDDAGKEVPKIDEK' A
#
# COMPACT_ATOMS: atom_id res chain seq x y z
N MET A 1 10.44 -26.35 -24.24
CA MET A 1 9.37 -25.81 -23.36
C MET A 1 9.34 -24.27 -23.46
N ASP A 2 9.68 -23.75 -24.63
CA ASP A 2 10.13 -22.36 -24.80
C ASP A 2 9.09 -21.52 -25.56
N THR A 3 8.14 -22.17 -26.24
CA THR A 3 7.02 -21.54 -26.97
C THR A 3 5.90 -21.10 -26.03
N ILE A 4 5.61 -21.87 -24.98
CA ILE A 4 4.64 -21.48 -23.94
C ILE A 4 5.19 -20.32 -23.10
N PHE A 5 6.51 -20.22 -22.92
CA PHE A 5 7.10 -19.09 -22.19
C PHE A 5 7.13 -17.80 -23.03
N LEU A 6 7.29 -17.93 -24.36
CA LEU A 6 7.24 -16.82 -25.31
C LEU A 6 5.79 -16.33 -25.58
N ILE A 7 4.80 -17.22 -25.43
CA ILE A 7 3.35 -16.92 -25.50
C ILE A 7 2.75 -16.60 -24.10
N GLY A 8 3.39 -17.05 -23.02
CA GLY A 8 2.87 -17.03 -21.65
C GLY A 8 3.55 -16.03 -20.73
N MET A 9 4.68 -15.45 -21.12
CA MET A 9 5.07 -14.14 -20.61
C MET A 9 4.28 -13.11 -21.40
N PRO A 10 3.33 -12.39 -20.78
CA PRO A 10 2.70 -11.27 -21.45
C PRO A 10 3.80 -10.28 -21.81
N SER A 11 4.07 -10.20 -23.11
CA SER A 11 4.79 -9.09 -23.71
C SER A 11 4.17 -7.78 -23.23
N GLY A 12 4.93 -6.70 -23.14
CA GLY A 12 4.43 -5.41 -22.63
C GLY A 12 3.14 -4.92 -23.33
N MET A 13 2.84 -5.43 -24.52
CA MET A 13 1.62 -5.16 -25.27
C MET A 13 0.36 -5.77 -24.64
N GLU A 14 0.43 -6.95 -24.02
CA GLU A 14 -0.71 -7.55 -23.32
C GLU A 14 -1.07 -6.79 -22.05
N TRP A 15 -0.06 -6.31 -21.30
CA TRP A 15 -0.28 -5.41 -20.16
C TRP A 15 -0.99 -4.11 -20.58
N PHE A 16 -0.64 -3.59 -21.76
CA PHE A 16 -1.30 -2.41 -22.31
C PHE A 16 -2.77 -2.68 -22.66
N ILE A 17 -3.08 -3.82 -23.28
CA ILE A 17 -4.45 -4.24 -23.61
C ILE A 17 -5.28 -4.46 -22.35
N ILE A 18 -4.74 -5.14 -21.34
CA ILE A 18 -5.40 -5.34 -20.04
C ILE A 18 -5.66 -4.00 -19.36
N GLY A 19 -4.66 -3.11 -19.35
CA GLY A 19 -4.80 -1.75 -18.82
C GLY A 19 -5.90 -0.96 -19.53
N LEU A 20 -6.00 -1.06 -20.86
CA LEU A 20 -7.04 -0.41 -21.65
C LEU A 20 -8.42 -0.97 -21.34
N PHE A 21 -8.56 -2.29 -21.20
CA PHE A 21 -9.80 -2.92 -20.74
C PHE A 21 -10.22 -2.36 -19.38
N VAL A 22 -9.34 -2.41 -18.38
CA VAL A 22 -9.62 -1.87 -17.05
C VAL A 22 -9.99 -0.38 -17.13
N LEU A 23 -9.32 0.39 -17.98
CA LEU A 23 -9.60 1.81 -18.18
C LEU A 23 -10.98 2.08 -18.77
N VAL A 24 -11.48 1.23 -19.67
CA VAL A 24 -12.81 1.36 -20.27
C VAL A 24 -13.90 0.95 -19.27
N PHE A 25 -13.71 -0.15 -18.53
CA PHE A 25 -14.69 -0.63 -17.55
C PHE A 25 -14.77 0.25 -16.29
N PHE A 26 -13.63 0.69 -15.77
CA PHE A 26 -13.57 1.54 -14.57
C PHE A 26 -13.58 3.03 -14.90
N GLY A 27 -13.14 3.43 -16.10
CA GLY A 27 -12.96 4.82 -16.48
C GLY A 27 -11.62 5.39 -16.05
N ALA A 28 -10.97 6.17 -16.92
CA ALA A 28 -9.67 6.80 -16.65
C ALA A 28 -9.64 7.73 -15.42
N ARG A 29 -10.80 8.22 -14.99
CA ARG A 29 -10.93 9.10 -13.82
C ARG A 29 -11.05 8.36 -12.49
N LYS A 30 -11.56 7.11 -12.47
CA LYS A 30 -11.79 6.39 -11.22
C LYS A 30 -10.51 5.83 -10.61
N ILE A 31 -9.56 5.37 -11.43
CA ILE A 31 -8.27 4.87 -10.93
C ILE A 31 -7.49 5.93 -10.12
N PRO A 32 -7.28 7.16 -10.62
CA PRO A 32 -6.56 8.18 -9.85
C PRO A 32 -7.37 8.69 -8.65
N GLU A 33 -8.70 8.73 -8.73
CA GLU A 33 -9.56 9.11 -7.60
C GLU A 33 -9.50 8.08 -6.47
N PHE A 34 -9.57 6.79 -6.81
CA PHE A 34 -9.38 5.68 -5.90
C PHE A 34 -7.97 5.67 -5.28
N ALA A 35 -6.92 5.87 -6.09
CA ALA A 35 -5.55 5.94 -5.60
C ALA A 35 -5.34 7.12 -4.62
N LYS A 36 -5.95 8.29 -4.90
CA LYS A 36 -5.94 9.44 -3.98
C LYS A 36 -6.67 9.13 -2.68
N GLY A 37 -7.81 8.45 -2.73
CA GLY A 37 -8.57 8.03 -1.55
C GLY A 37 -7.81 7.04 -0.69
N LEU A 38 -7.29 5.96 -1.30
CA LEU A 38 -6.44 4.99 -0.61
C LEU A 38 -5.17 5.62 -0.04
N GLY A 39 -4.51 6.48 -0.81
CA GLY A 39 -3.29 7.16 -0.37
C GLY A 39 -3.50 8.03 0.86
N LYS A 40 -4.63 8.75 0.93
CA LYS A 40 -5.02 9.51 2.14
C LYS A 40 -5.32 8.58 3.31
N GLY A 41 -6.11 7.53 3.10
CA GLY A 41 -6.45 6.57 4.16
C GLY A 41 -5.22 5.85 4.73
N ILE A 42 -4.28 5.41 3.88
CA ILE A 42 -3.03 4.78 4.32
C ILE A 42 -2.17 5.77 5.12
N ARG A 43 -2.14 7.05 4.70
CA ARG A 43 -1.39 8.09 5.40
C ARG A 43 -1.97 8.37 6.78
N GLU A 44 -3.27 8.62 6.88
CA GLU A 44 -3.96 8.84 8.16
C GLU A 44 -3.82 7.64 9.10
N PHE A 45 -3.93 6.42 8.57
CA PHE A 45 -3.70 5.20 9.34
C PHE A 45 -2.27 5.13 9.89
N LYS A 46 -1.27 5.45 9.06
CA LYS A 46 0.14 5.44 9.48
C LYS A 46 0.42 6.50 10.53
N ASP A 47 -0.16 7.69 10.38
CA ASP A 47 0.02 8.79 11.34
C ASP A 47 -0.60 8.42 12.69
N ALA A 48 -1.84 7.89 12.71
CA ALA A 48 -2.48 7.41 13.94
C ALA A 48 -1.68 6.29 14.64
N VAL A 49 -1.17 5.30 13.88
CA VAL A 49 -0.32 4.23 14.44
C VAL A 49 0.98 4.79 15.02
N LYS A 50 1.55 5.83 14.41
CA LYS A 50 2.78 6.46 14.90
C LYS A 50 2.56 7.20 16.21
N ASP A 51 1.45 7.92 16.34
CA ASP A 51 1.11 8.63 17.57
C ASP A 51 0.86 7.65 18.71
N VAL A 52 0.07 6.59 18.48
CA VAL A 52 -0.13 5.50 19.46
C VAL A 52 1.19 4.86 19.87
N LYS A 53 2.08 4.57 18.91
CA LYS A 53 3.39 3.98 19.21
C LYS A 53 4.26 4.91 20.07
N LYS A 54 4.13 6.22 19.90
CA LYS A 54 4.85 7.21 20.70
C LYS A 54 4.29 7.31 22.11
N GLU A 55 2.97 7.32 22.27
CA GLU A 55 2.32 7.31 23.59
C GLU A 55 2.66 6.04 24.39
N VAL A 56 2.70 4.88 23.74
CA VAL A 56 3.11 3.62 24.38
C VAL A 56 4.59 3.64 24.77
N ASP A 57 5.47 4.23 23.95
CA ASP A 57 6.90 4.35 24.26
C ASP A 57 7.16 5.34 25.41
N ASP A 58 6.44 6.45 25.46
CA ASP A 58 6.52 7.43 26.55
C ASP A 58 5.92 6.86 27.86
N ALA A 59 4.78 6.16 27.82
CA ALA A 59 4.22 5.48 28.99
C ALA A 59 5.13 4.36 29.52
N GLY A 60 5.87 3.68 28.65
CA GLY A 60 6.86 2.68 29.03
C GLY A 60 8.12 3.25 29.66
N LYS A 61 8.44 4.53 29.41
CA LYS A 61 9.59 5.23 30.04
C LYS A 61 9.28 5.79 31.42
N GLU A 62 8.02 6.01 31.75
CA GLU A 62 7.58 6.48 33.08
C GLU A 62 7.44 5.36 34.11
N VAL A 63 7.62 4.09 33.73
CA VAL A 63 7.83 3.01 34.71
C VAL A 63 9.26 3.16 35.25
N PRO A 64 9.46 3.66 36.49
CA PRO A 64 10.80 3.78 37.04
C PRO A 64 11.41 2.39 37.02
N LYS A 65 12.55 2.25 36.34
CA LYS A 65 13.40 1.08 36.51
C LYS A 65 13.64 0.97 38.01
N ILE A 66 13.02 0.00 38.64
CA ILE A 66 13.27 -0.31 40.03
C ILE A 66 14.70 -0.85 40.01
N ASP A 67 15.66 0.02 40.31
CA ASP A 67 17.05 -0.33 40.53
C ASP A 67 17.07 -1.40 41.63
N GLU A 68 17.21 -2.65 41.21
CA GLU A 68 17.41 -3.79 42.08
C GLU A 68 18.81 -3.65 42.70
N LYS A 69 18.82 -3.50 44.03
CA LYS A 69 20.00 -3.23 44.86
C LYS A 69 20.71 -4.51 45.28
#